data_AF-A0A931K5J9-F1
#
_entry.id   AF-A0A931K5J9-F1
#
_cell.length_a   1.000
_cell.length_b   1.000
_cell.length_c   1.000
_cell.angle_alpha   90.00
_cell.angle_beta   90.00
_cell.angle_gamma   90.00
#
_symmetry.space_group_name_H-M   'P 1'
#
loop_
_entity.id
_entity.type
_entity.pdbx_description
1 polymer ?
#
loop_
_entity_poly.entity_id
_entity_poly.type
_entity_poly.pdbx_seq_one_letter_code
_entity_poly.pdbx_strand_id
1 'polypeptide(L)'
;MTATPILKDRPRLIAGLKTLAVSVLAASLAAMFPLAGARIQQQEDAAHWQDLASRYLEAEDALDWAAPGSLQLAALRVDANPETGVTRVASRPLAELRTFDRTHIERARLEAEQLDCLATAVYYEARGEGFAGQTAVAEVVMNRVSHPAYPDTVCGVVYEGSTRATGCQFSFTCDGSINRAPRGRAWRRAQLVAEHVMLGFAPPVTRNATHYHTVAIDPHWSSSLVRTRTIGEHIFYRFPSRRERAEMERDL
;
A
#
# COMPACT_ATOMS: atom_id res chain seq x y z
N MET A 1 37.67 32.16 72.03
CA MET A 1 36.55 33.03 71.59
C MET A 1 36.94 33.67 70.28
N THR A 2 36.26 33.31 69.18
CA THR A 2 36.11 34.03 67.88
C THR A 2 35.54 33.00 66.89
N ALA A 3 34.23 32.78 66.85
CA ALA A 3 33.22 33.54 66.09
C ALA A 3 33.35 33.32 64.56
N THR A 4 32.56 32.38 64.06
CA THR A 4 32.24 32.10 62.66
C THR A 4 31.35 33.22 62.07
N PRO A 5 31.48 33.60 60.79
CA PRO A 5 30.41 34.32 60.10
C PRO A 5 29.79 33.48 58.98
N ILE A 6 28.58 32.99 59.28
CA ILE A 6 27.30 33.12 58.55
C ILE A 6 27.35 33.35 57.02
N LEU A 7 26.73 32.38 56.32
CA LEU A 7 26.30 32.41 54.93
C LEU A 7 25.46 33.67 54.58
N LYS A 8 25.92 34.45 53.61
CA LYS A 8 25.19 35.54 52.96
C LYS A 8 25.11 35.28 51.46
N ASP A 9 24.20 34.41 51.00
CA ASP A 9 23.85 34.33 49.56
C ASP A 9 22.58 33.51 49.25
N ARG A 10 21.46 33.79 49.91
CA ARG A 10 20.19 33.07 49.68
C ARG A 10 19.16 33.66 48.68
N PRO A 11 19.24 34.89 48.15
CA PRO A 11 18.21 35.36 47.19
C PRO A 11 18.51 35.08 45.71
N ARG A 12 19.75 34.74 45.31
CA ARG A 12 20.10 34.51 43.88
C ARG A 12 19.93 33.05 43.43
N LEU A 13 20.07 32.08 44.34
CA LEU A 13 19.94 30.66 44.02
C LEU A 13 18.50 30.22 43.74
N ILE A 14 17.50 30.87 44.37
CA ILE A 14 16.08 30.51 44.20
C ILE A 14 15.53 31.04 42.86
N ALA A 15 16.03 32.18 42.37
CA ALA A 15 15.62 32.74 41.08
C ALA A 15 16.19 31.94 39.90
N GLY A 16 17.45 31.51 39.96
CA GLY A 16 18.08 30.69 38.93
C GLY A 16 17.49 29.29 38.80
N LEU A 17 17.04 28.68 39.91
CA LEU A 17 16.42 27.36 39.89
C LEU A 17 15.01 27.40 39.27
N LYS A 18 14.26 28.49 39.47
CA LYS A 18 12.92 28.66 38.87
C LYS A 18 12.99 28.89 37.36
N THR A 19 13.96 29.65 36.86
CA THR A 19 14.13 29.87 35.41
C THR A 19 14.66 28.65 34.67
N LEU A 20 15.52 27.84 35.30
CA LEU A 20 15.96 26.54 34.75
C LEU A 20 14.82 25.50 34.73
N ALA A 21 13.97 25.45 35.75
CA ALA A 21 12.86 24.51 35.78
C ALA A 21 11.80 24.79 34.70
N VAL A 22 11.52 26.06 34.41
CA VAL A 22 10.53 26.46 33.39
C VAL A 22 11.05 26.22 31.96
N SER A 23 12.34 26.43 31.70
CA SER A 23 12.93 26.18 30.38
C SER A 23 13.11 24.69 30.06
N VAL A 24 13.42 23.86 31.05
CA VAL A 24 13.49 22.39 30.87
C VAL A 24 12.09 21.79 30.62
N LEU A 25 11.04 22.30 31.26
CA LEU A 25 9.66 21.87 30.98
C LEU A 25 9.18 22.30 29.58
N ALA A 26 9.51 23.52 29.12
CA ALA A 26 9.12 23.99 27.80
C ALA A 26 9.83 23.22 26.66
N ALA A 27 11.11 22.90 26.84
CA ALA A 27 11.88 22.11 25.86
C ALA A 27 11.41 20.64 25.78
N SER A 28 10.96 20.06 26.90
CA SER A 28 10.42 18.69 26.91
C SER A 28 9.01 18.58 26.31
N LEU A 29 8.18 19.62 26.42
CA LEU A 29 6.90 19.68 25.72
C LEU A 29 7.05 19.83 24.20
N ALA A 30 7.97 20.69 23.73
CA ALA A 30 8.18 20.91 22.29
C ALA A 30 8.72 19.67 21.55
N ALA A 31 9.52 18.82 22.21
CA ALA A 31 10.04 17.59 21.64
C ALA A 31 9.00 16.43 21.55
N MET A 32 7.86 16.54 22.24
CA MET A 32 6.78 15.53 22.19
C MET A 32 5.76 15.77 21.06
N PHE A 33 5.66 16.99 20.53
CA PHE A 33 4.69 17.33 19.48
C PHE A 33 4.92 16.64 18.11
N PRO A 34 6.16 16.47 17.58
CA PRO A 34 6.33 15.79 16.29
C PRO A 34 6.04 14.28 16.35
N LEU A 35 6.20 13.64 17.53
CA LEU A 35 5.87 12.23 17.74
C LEU A 35 4.37 12.00 17.97
N ALA A 36 3.66 12.99 18.54
CA ALA A 36 2.21 12.94 18.68
C ALA A 36 1.52 13.07 17.31
N GLY A 37 1.97 13.98 16.45
CA GLY A 37 1.38 14.19 15.13
C GLY A 37 1.45 12.95 14.22
N ALA A 38 2.60 12.29 14.14
CA ALA A 38 2.75 11.06 13.36
C ALA A 38 1.88 9.90 13.91
N ARG A 39 1.78 9.79 15.24
CA ARG A 39 0.89 8.80 15.87
C ARG A 39 -0.59 9.11 15.66
N ILE A 40 -0.98 10.38 15.67
CA ILE A 40 -2.37 10.82 15.43
C ILE A 40 -2.75 10.52 13.98
N GLN A 41 -1.92 10.89 13.00
CA GLN A 41 -2.18 10.59 11.58
C GLN A 41 -2.28 9.09 11.33
N GLN A 42 -1.37 8.30 11.93
CA GLN A 42 -1.39 6.84 11.81
C GLN A 42 -2.63 6.21 12.49
N GLN A 43 -3.16 6.83 13.54
CA GLN A 43 -4.40 6.40 14.21
C GLN A 43 -5.66 6.79 13.42
N GLU A 44 -5.69 7.99 12.84
CA GLU A 44 -6.78 8.43 11.97
C GLU A 44 -6.86 7.57 10.71
N ASP A 45 -5.71 7.27 10.09
CA ASP A 45 -5.63 6.34 8.97
C ASP A 45 -6.10 4.94 9.40
N ALA A 46 -5.63 4.44 10.54
CA ALA A 46 -6.07 3.13 11.05
C ALA A 46 -7.57 3.07 11.34
N ALA A 47 -8.16 4.14 11.89
CA ALA A 47 -9.59 4.24 12.14
C ALA A 47 -10.39 4.29 10.83
N HIS A 48 -9.90 5.04 9.83
CA HIS A 48 -10.49 5.10 8.50
C HIS A 48 -10.47 3.72 7.81
N TRP A 49 -9.37 2.98 7.92
CA TRP A 49 -9.26 1.63 7.35
C TRP A 49 -10.06 0.58 8.13
N GLN A 50 -10.19 0.73 9.45
CA GLN A 50 -11.08 -0.10 10.25
C GLN A 50 -12.55 0.13 9.86
N ASP A 51 -12.95 1.39 9.63
CA ASP A 51 -14.29 1.76 9.13
C ASP A 51 -14.53 1.22 7.71
N LEU A 52 -13.56 1.33 6.80
CA LEU A 52 -13.67 0.71 5.48
C LEU A 52 -13.79 -0.82 5.54
N ALA A 53 -13.02 -1.47 6.41
CA ALA A 53 -13.08 -2.91 6.62
C ALA A 53 -14.41 -3.34 7.27
N SER A 54 -14.91 -2.60 8.26
CA SER A 54 -16.22 -2.87 8.87
C SER A 54 -17.34 -2.66 7.86
N ARG A 55 -17.31 -1.60 7.06
CA ARG A 55 -18.27 -1.38 5.97
C ARG A 55 -18.23 -2.49 4.93
N TYR A 56 -17.06 -3.02 4.61
CA TYR A 56 -16.93 -4.15 3.67
C TYR A 56 -17.55 -5.43 4.26
N LEU A 57 -17.33 -5.70 5.55
CA LEU A 57 -17.90 -6.85 6.25
C LEU A 57 -19.41 -6.69 6.51
N GLU A 58 -19.88 -5.48 6.80
CA GLU A 58 -21.30 -5.16 7.01
C GLU A 58 -22.06 -5.03 5.68
N ALA A 59 -21.36 -4.82 4.56
CA ALA A 59 -21.92 -4.89 3.21
C ALA A 59 -22.27 -6.33 2.75
N GLU A 60 -22.15 -7.33 3.62
CA GLU A 60 -22.69 -8.69 3.40
C GLU A 60 -24.19 -8.67 3.03
N ASP A 61 -24.96 -7.70 3.51
CA ASP A 61 -26.39 -7.52 3.13
C ASP A 61 -26.61 -6.67 1.86
N ALA A 62 -25.55 -6.08 1.29
CA ALA A 62 -25.62 -5.25 0.07
C ALA A 62 -25.07 -5.95 -1.18
N LEU A 63 -24.53 -7.17 -1.05
CA LEU A 63 -24.19 -8.01 -2.20
C LEU A 63 -25.44 -8.76 -2.68
N ASP A 64 -26.34 -8.04 -3.35
CA ASP A 64 -27.26 -8.63 -4.35
C ASP A 64 -26.47 -9.04 -5.61
N TRP A 65 -25.32 -9.68 -5.39
CA TRP A 65 -24.45 -10.18 -6.43
C TRP A 65 -24.93 -11.58 -6.81
N ALA A 66 -25.78 -11.64 -7.82
CA ALA A 66 -25.90 -12.85 -8.61
C ALA A 66 -24.54 -13.10 -9.26
N ALA A 67 -23.87 -14.19 -8.89
CA ALA A 67 -22.65 -14.62 -9.56
C ALA A 67 -22.87 -14.56 -11.09
N PRO A 68 -21.94 -13.95 -11.85
CA PRO A 68 -22.00 -13.97 -13.31
C PRO A 68 -22.16 -15.42 -13.76
N GLY A 69 -22.92 -15.68 -14.83
CA GLY A 69 -23.23 -17.07 -15.23
C GLY A 69 -22.00 -17.98 -15.39
N SER A 70 -20.81 -17.40 -15.57
CA SER A 70 -19.51 -18.09 -15.59
C SER A 70 -19.05 -18.67 -14.24
N LEU A 71 -19.55 -18.18 -13.11
CA LEU A 71 -19.21 -18.59 -11.74
C LEU A 71 -20.32 -19.36 -11.03
N GLN A 72 -21.45 -19.62 -11.69
CA GLN A 72 -22.43 -20.59 -11.20
C GLN A 72 -21.80 -21.98 -11.28
N LEU A 73 -21.28 -22.47 -10.14
CA LEU A 73 -21.01 -23.88 -9.97
C LEU A 73 -22.27 -24.62 -10.42
N ALA A 74 -22.15 -25.48 -11.43
CA ALA A 74 -23.28 -26.16 -12.04
C ALA A 74 -24.05 -26.91 -10.95
N ALA A 75 -25.10 -26.31 -10.40
CA ALA A 75 -26.04 -26.99 -9.54
C ALA A 75 -26.64 -28.09 -10.42
N LEU A 76 -26.29 -29.34 -10.11
CA LEU A 76 -26.88 -30.50 -10.76
C LEU A 76 -28.40 -30.34 -10.63
N ARG A 77 -29.09 -30.04 -11.74
CA ARG A 77 -30.55 -30.08 -11.75
C ARG A 77 -30.94 -31.55 -11.77
N VAL A 78 -31.48 -31.98 -10.64
CA VAL A 78 -32.01 -33.31 -10.41
C VAL A 78 -33.49 -33.23 -10.77
N ASP A 79 -33.83 -33.53 -12.03
CA ASP A 79 -35.22 -33.61 -12.44
C ASP A 79 -35.75 -34.99 -12.02
N ALA A 80 -36.54 -34.99 -10.93
CA ALA A 80 -37.29 -36.16 -10.52
C ALA A 80 -38.59 -36.21 -11.33
N ASN A 81 -38.74 -37.22 -12.20
CA ASN A 81 -40.03 -37.48 -12.84
C ASN A 81 -40.96 -38.18 -11.82
N PRO A 82 -42.05 -37.53 -11.37
CA PRO A 82 -42.91 -38.08 -10.32
C PRO A 82 -43.70 -39.32 -10.75
N GLU A 83 -43.84 -39.60 -12.05
CA GLU A 83 -44.60 -40.75 -12.55
C GLU A 83 -43.77 -42.03 -12.70
N THR A 84 -42.45 -41.90 -12.87
CA THR A 84 -41.57 -43.06 -13.11
C THR A 84 -40.58 -43.32 -11.98
N GLY A 85 -40.43 -42.39 -11.03
CA GLY A 85 -39.46 -42.50 -9.94
C GLY A 85 -38.01 -42.49 -10.40
N VAL A 86 -37.74 -42.27 -11.69
CA VAL A 86 -36.40 -42.23 -12.26
C VAL A 86 -35.89 -40.80 -12.20
N THR A 87 -34.89 -40.60 -11.36
CA THR A 87 -34.10 -39.36 -11.33
C THR A 87 -33.24 -39.29 -12.59
N ARG A 88 -33.54 -38.37 -13.51
CA ARG A 88 -32.63 -38.10 -14.64
C ARG A 88 -31.71 -36.96 -14.24
N VAL A 89 -30.45 -37.28 -13.95
CA VAL A 89 -29.39 -36.26 -14.03
C VAL A 89 -29.30 -35.90 -15.50
N ALA A 90 -29.61 -34.66 -15.87
CA ALA A 90 -29.42 -34.19 -17.24
C ALA A 90 -28.01 -34.60 -17.68
N SER A 91 -27.94 -35.46 -18.69
CA SER A 91 -26.69 -36.01 -19.21
C SER A 91 -25.95 -34.91 -19.96
N ARG A 92 -25.37 -33.96 -19.21
CA ARG A 92 -24.43 -33.01 -19.78
C ARG A 92 -23.25 -33.84 -20.26
N PRO A 93 -22.85 -33.73 -21.53
CA PRO A 93 -21.68 -34.44 -21.99
C PRO A 93 -20.50 -34.05 -21.10
N LEU A 94 -19.66 -35.02 -20.73
CA LEU A 94 -18.51 -34.81 -19.84
C LEU A 94 -17.60 -33.65 -20.31
N ALA A 95 -17.62 -33.36 -21.61
CA ALA A 95 -16.96 -32.22 -22.24
C ALA A 95 -17.45 -30.86 -21.72
N GLU A 96 -18.73 -30.71 -21.37
CA GLU A 96 -19.31 -29.51 -20.77
C GLU A 96 -19.02 -29.39 -19.27
N LEU A 97 -18.60 -30.48 -18.63
CA LEU A 97 -18.16 -30.51 -17.22
C LEU A 97 -16.64 -30.27 -17.08
N ARG A 98 -15.91 -30.10 -18.19
CA ARG A 98 -14.49 -29.70 -18.17
C ARG A 98 -14.37 -28.22 -17.80
N THR A 99 -14.58 -27.90 -16.53
CA THR A 99 -14.36 -26.55 -15.97
C THR A 99 -12.87 -26.25 -15.75
N PHE A 100 -12.02 -27.27 -15.73
CA PHE A 100 -10.57 -27.16 -15.64
C PHE A 100 -9.91 -27.60 -16.95
N ASP A 101 -9.73 -26.65 -17.87
CA ASP A 101 -8.85 -26.81 -19.02
C ASP A 101 -7.41 -26.40 -18.65
N ARG A 102 -6.41 -26.93 -19.37
CA ARG A 102 -5.01 -26.55 -19.22
C ARG A 102 -4.81 -25.04 -19.31
N THR A 103 -5.56 -24.36 -20.17
CA THR A 103 -5.51 -22.89 -20.31
C THR A 103 -5.88 -22.16 -19.02
N HIS A 104 -6.84 -22.67 -18.23
CA HIS A 104 -7.21 -22.10 -16.94
C HIS A 104 -6.10 -22.29 -15.90
N ILE A 105 -5.42 -23.44 -15.91
CA ILE A 105 -4.29 -23.71 -15.01
C ILE A 105 -3.12 -22.76 -15.33
N GLU A 106 -2.79 -22.57 -16.61
CA GLU A 106 -1.73 -21.64 -17.00
C GLU A 106 -2.09 -20.19 -16.65
N ARG A 107 -3.35 -19.77 -16.84
CA ARG A 107 -3.80 -18.43 -16.43
C ARG A 107 -3.68 -18.23 -14.93
N ALA A 108 -4.16 -19.18 -14.13
CA ALA A 108 -4.05 -19.11 -12.67
C ALA A 108 -2.59 -19.04 -12.22
N ARG A 109 -1.69 -19.76 -12.90
CA ARG A 109 -0.25 -19.69 -12.64
C ARG A 109 0.33 -18.31 -12.95
N LEU A 110 -0.03 -17.73 -14.10
CA LEU A 110 0.40 -16.38 -14.48
C LEU A 110 -0.13 -15.33 -13.50
N GLU A 111 -1.39 -15.42 -13.10
CA GLU A 111 -1.99 -14.52 -12.09
C GLU A 111 -1.30 -14.64 -10.73
N ALA A 112 -1.00 -15.86 -10.28
CA ALA A 112 -0.25 -16.10 -9.05
C ALA A 112 1.17 -15.52 -9.12
N GLU A 113 1.83 -15.60 -10.28
CA GLU A 113 3.14 -14.98 -10.51
C GLU A 113 3.06 -13.45 -10.47
N GLN A 114 2.04 -12.84 -11.10
CA GLN A 114 1.82 -11.40 -11.01
C GLN A 114 1.59 -10.95 -9.55
N LEU A 115 0.82 -11.72 -8.79
CA LEU A 115 0.56 -11.45 -7.37
C LEU A 115 1.84 -11.51 -6.54
N ASP A 116 2.70 -12.50 -6.77
CA ASP A 116 3.97 -12.62 -6.07
C ASP A 116 4.92 -11.45 -6.39
N CYS A 117 4.98 -11.01 -7.65
CA CYS A 117 5.72 -9.82 -8.06
C CYS A 117 5.21 -8.56 -7.35
N LEU A 118 3.89 -8.36 -7.28
CA LEU A 118 3.31 -7.20 -6.59
C LEU A 118 3.61 -7.24 -5.09
N ALA A 119 3.39 -8.38 -4.45
CA ALA A 119 3.66 -8.56 -3.02
C ALA A 119 5.15 -8.31 -2.70
N THR A 120 6.04 -8.78 -3.57
CA THR A 120 7.49 -8.55 -3.46
C THR A 120 7.82 -7.07 -3.50
N ALA A 121 7.27 -6.33 -4.46
CA ALA A 121 7.46 -4.89 -4.53
C ALA A 121 6.94 -4.18 -3.26
N VAL A 122 5.72 -4.48 -2.83
CA VAL A 122 5.15 -3.91 -1.60
C VAL A 122 6.02 -4.20 -0.37
N TYR A 123 6.56 -5.40 -0.27
CA TYR A 123 7.39 -5.79 0.86
C TYR A 123 8.71 -5.01 0.90
N TYR A 124 9.43 -4.92 -0.22
CA TYR A 124 10.73 -4.24 -0.20
C TYR A 124 10.60 -2.72 -0.10
N GLU A 125 9.55 -2.15 -0.68
CA GLU A 125 9.34 -0.70 -0.74
C GLU A 125 8.61 -0.16 0.50
N ALA A 126 7.69 -0.93 1.08
CA ALA A 126 6.73 -0.40 2.05
C ALA A 126 6.47 -1.31 3.26
N ARG A 127 7.30 -2.33 3.55
CA ARG A 127 7.09 -3.19 4.74
C ARG A 127 7.05 -2.43 6.08
N GLY A 128 7.72 -1.28 6.16
CA GLY A 128 7.74 -0.40 7.34
C GLY A 128 6.52 0.51 7.45
N GLU A 129 5.79 0.68 6.36
CA GLU A 129 4.65 1.57 6.26
C GLU A 129 3.38 0.95 6.85
N GLY A 130 2.41 1.83 7.15
CA GLY A 130 1.02 1.43 7.42
C GLY A 130 0.32 0.85 6.20
N PHE A 131 -0.90 0.33 6.40
CA PHE A 131 -1.71 -0.25 5.33
C PHE A 131 -1.92 0.72 4.14
N ALA A 132 -2.14 2.00 4.43
CA ALA A 132 -2.27 3.05 3.41
C ALA A 132 -1.02 3.16 2.51
N GLY A 133 0.18 3.16 3.11
CA GLY A 133 1.43 3.27 2.36
C GLY A 133 1.73 2.04 1.51
N GLN A 134 1.45 0.84 2.04
CA GLN A 134 1.56 -0.41 1.27
C GLN A 134 0.58 -0.43 0.09
N THR A 135 -0.66 -0.03 0.32
CA THR A 135 -1.69 0.08 -0.71
C THR A 135 -1.29 1.10 -1.78
N ALA A 136 -0.73 2.24 -1.37
CA ALA A 136 -0.28 3.29 -2.27
C ALA A 136 0.84 2.82 -3.22
N VAL A 137 1.83 2.06 -2.72
CA VAL A 137 2.88 1.48 -3.57
C VAL A 137 2.31 0.45 -4.55
N ALA A 138 1.43 -0.42 -4.08
CA ALA A 138 0.75 -1.39 -4.95
C ALA A 138 -0.08 -0.69 -6.04
N GLU A 139 -0.81 0.37 -5.68
CA GLU A 139 -1.58 1.19 -6.62
C GLU A 139 -0.69 1.82 -7.69
N VAL A 140 0.51 2.32 -7.32
CA VAL A 140 1.47 2.86 -8.31
C VAL A 140 1.88 1.78 -9.33
N VAL A 141 2.12 0.55 -8.89
CA VAL A 141 2.45 -0.56 -9.81
C VAL A 141 1.28 -0.81 -10.77
N MET A 142 0.04 -0.87 -10.28
CA MET A 142 -1.15 -1.05 -11.12
C MET A 142 -1.41 0.14 -12.06
N ASN A 143 -1.13 1.36 -11.61
CA ASN A 143 -1.20 2.57 -12.44
C ASN A 143 -0.15 2.54 -13.56
N ARG A 144 1.03 1.98 -13.31
CA ARG A 144 2.05 1.77 -14.35
C ARG A 144 1.60 0.73 -15.36
N VAL A 145 1.11 -0.43 -14.90
CA VAL A 145 0.57 -1.49 -15.78
C VAL A 145 -0.51 -0.95 -16.73
N SER A 146 -1.34 -0.03 -16.26
CA SER A 146 -2.40 0.60 -17.07
C SER A 146 -1.94 1.78 -17.93
N HIS A 147 -0.70 2.24 -17.79
CA HIS A 147 -0.20 3.44 -18.48
C HIS A 147 0.73 3.06 -19.64
N PRO A 148 0.53 3.60 -20.87
CA PRO A 148 1.29 3.22 -22.08
C PRO A 148 2.81 3.44 -22.06
N ALA A 149 3.33 4.08 -21.01
CA ALA A 149 4.75 4.38 -20.85
C ALA A 149 5.52 3.27 -20.12
N TYR A 150 4.82 2.26 -19.59
CA TYR A 150 5.40 1.18 -18.81
C TYR A 150 4.99 -0.19 -19.40
N PRO A 151 5.65 -1.28 -18.98
CA PRO A 151 5.21 -2.63 -19.29
C PRO A 151 3.77 -2.91 -18.86
N ASP A 152 3.09 -3.77 -19.60
CA ASP A 152 1.67 -4.14 -19.42
C ASP A 152 1.45 -5.32 -18.45
N THR A 153 2.50 -5.72 -17.72
CA THR A 153 2.45 -6.77 -16.70
C THR A 153 3.07 -6.27 -15.39
N VAL A 154 2.54 -6.74 -14.27
CA VAL A 154 3.05 -6.40 -12.93
C VAL A 154 4.52 -6.78 -12.80
N CYS A 155 4.88 -8.02 -13.16
CA CYS A 155 6.28 -8.44 -13.10
C CYS A 155 7.16 -7.61 -14.05
N GLY A 156 6.66 -7.24 -15.23
CA GLY A 156 7.35 -6.36 -16.17
C GLY A 156 7.68 -5.00 -15.54
N VAL A 157 6.71 -4.39 -14.84
CA VAL A 157 6.90 -3.12 -14.12
C VAL A 157 7.86 -3.27 -12.94
N VAL A 158 7.70 -4.32 -12.14
CA VAL A 158 8.49 -4.54 -10.92
C VAL A 158 9.96 -4.79 -11.23
N TYR A 159 10.26 -5.55 -12.29
CA TYR A 159 11.63 -5.88 -12.69
C TYR A 159 12.15 -5.00 -13.83
N GLU A 160 11.47 -3.89 -14.13
CA GLU A 160 11.87 -2.98 -15.19
C GLU A 160 13.29 -2.43 -14.94
N GLY A 161 14.16 -2.59 -15.93
CA GLY A 161 15.55 -2.14 -15.85
C GLY A 161 16.49 -3.04 -15.05
N SER A 162 16.01 -4.14 -14.44
CA SER A 162 16.83 -5.02 -13.59
C SER A 162 18.07 -5.63 -14.27
N THR A 163 18.05 -5.72 -15.61
CA THR A 163 19.15 -6.23 -16.44
C THR A 163 19.99 -5.12 -17.09
N ARG A 164 19.64 -3.84 -16.90
CA ARG A 164 20.30 -2.71 -17.55
C ARG A 164 21.38 -2.12 -16.63
N ALA A 165 22.48 -1.66 -17.23
CA ALA A 165 23.52 -0.93 -16.49
C ALA A 165 23.06 0.48 -16.04
N THR A 166 22.00 1.01 -16.64
CA THR A 166 21.47 2.35 -16.37
C THR A 166 20.70 2.48 -15.06
N GLY A 167 20.50 1.36 -14.35
CA GLY A 167 19.76 1.33 -13.09
C GLY A 167 18.37 0.72 -13.24
N CYS A 168 17.71 0.56 -12.09
CA CYS A 168 16.55 -0.30 -11.92
C CYS A 168 15.38 0.51 -11.36
N GLN A 169 14.17 0.20 -11.82
CA GLN A 169 12.98 0.94 -11.43
C GLN A 169 12.69 0.78 -9.93
N PHE A 170 12.89 -0.41 -9.40
CA PHE A 170 12.85 -0.69 -7.96
C PHE A 170 14.25 -1.12 -7.51
N SER A 171 14.82 -0.45 -6.50
CA SER A 171 16.23 -0.64 -6.15
C SER A 171 16.53 -2.06 -5.67
N PHE A 172 15.55 -2.71 -5.03
CA PHE A 172 15.69 -4.05 -4.47
C PHE A 172 16.01 -5.14 -5.52
N THR A 173 15.69 -4.88 -6.80
CA THR A 173 15.99 -5.81 -7.90
C THR A 173 17.46 -5.81 -8.27
N CYS A 174 18.24 -4.84 -7.80
CA CYS A 174 19.64 -4.62 -8.21
C CYS A 174 20.62 -4.40 -7.06
N ASP A 175 20.14 -4.03 -5.87
CA ASP A 175 20.98 -3.85 -4.68
C ASP A 175 21.29 -5.17 -3.92
N GLY A 176 20.83 -6.31 -4.45
CA GLY A 176 20.99 -7.63 -3.84
C GLY A 176 20.00 -7.95 -2.73
N SER A 177 19.00 -7.10 -2.48
CA SER A 177 17.96 -7.34 -1.46
C SER A 177 17.14 -8.59 -1.73
N ILE A 178 16.95 -8.95 -3.00
CA ILE A 178 16.27 -10.18 -3.41
C ILE A 178 16.95 -11.45 -2.89
N ASN A 179 18.25 -11.41 -2.56
CA ASN A 179 18.96 -12.53 -1.93
C ASN A 179 18.45 -12.83 -0.51
N ARG A 180 17.69 -11.90 0.10
CA ARG A 180 17.07 -12.07 1.41
C ARG A 180 15.57 -12.23 1.24
N ALA A 181 15.11 -13.47 1.16
CA ALA A 181 13.71 -13.80 0.96
C ALA A 181 12.76 -13.07 1.95
N PRO A 182 11.62 -12.54 1.46
CA PRO A 182 10.57 -12.00 2.32
C PRO A 182 10.08 -13.02 3.36
N ARG A 183 9.83 -12.57 4.59
CA ARG A 183 9.42 -13.47 5.68
C ARG A 183 8.60 -12.80 6.77
N GLY A 184 7.91 -13.62 7.55
CA GLY A 184 7.23 -13.20 8.78
C GLY A 184 5.94 -12.41 8.54
N ARG A 185 5.55 -11.62 9.55
CA ARG A 185 4.28 -10.84 9.54
C ARG A 185 4.25 -9.78 8.44
N ALA A 186 5.38 -9.12 8.18
CA ALA A 186 5.48 -8.09 7.16
C ALA A 186 5.26 -8.69 5.75
N TRP A 187 5.77 -9.89 5.49
CA TRP A 187 5.54 -10.57 4.22
C TRP A 187 4.07 -10.93 4.01
N ARG A 188 3.43 -11.56 5.00
CA ARG A 188 1.99 -11.87 4.92
C ARG A 188 1.12 -10.63 4.70
N ARG A 189 1.48 -9.51 5.33
CA ARG A 189 0.78 -8.24 5.13
C ARG A 189 0.93 -7.74 3.69
N ALA A 190 2.13 -7.78 3.13
CA ALA A 190 2.37 -7.39 1.76
C ALA A 190 1.59 -8.26 0.76
N GLN A 191 1.51 -9.58 1.00
CA GLN A 191 0.69 -10.50 0.20
C GLN A 191 -0.80 -10.13 0.24
N LEU A 192 -1.36 -9.89 1.44
CA LEU A 192 -2.76 -9.50 1.60
C LEU A 192 -3.07 -8.16 0.93
N VAL A 193 -2.16 -7.17 1.03
CA VAL A 193 -2.33 -5.87 0.37
C VAL A 193 -2.30 -6.04 -1.15
N ALA A 194 -1.34 -6.81 -1.68
CA ALA A 194 -1.22 -7.07 -3.10
C ALA A 194 -2.48 -7.76 -3.66
N GLU A 195 -3.01 -8.76 -2.94
CA GLU A 195 -4.25 -9.44 -3.29
C GLU A 195 -5.44 -8.47 -3.29
N HIS A 196 -5.59 -7.67 -2.23
CA HIS A 196 -6.67 -6.70 -2.10
C HIS A 196 -6.65 -5.63 -3.21
N VAL A 197 -5.46 -5.19 -3.63
CA VAL A 197 -5.29 -4.22 -4.73
C VAL A 197 -5.53 -4.87 -6.09
N MET A 198 -4.99 -6.06 -6.35
CA MET A 198 -5.20 -6.75 -7.63
C MET A 198 -6.66 -7.15 -7.88
N LEU A 199 -7.39 -7.51 -6.83
CA LEU A 199 -8.82 -7.80 -6.90
C LEU A 199 -9.69 -6.54 -7.03
N GLY A 200 -9.11 -5.34 -6.94
CA GLY A 200 -9.83 -4.07 -7.06
C GLY A 200 -10.63 -3.68 -5.83
N PHE A 201 -10.38 -4.31 -4.68
CA PHE A 201 -11.07 -3.98 -3.42
C PHE A 201 -10.48 -2.76 -2.71
N ALA A 202 -9.22 -2.42 -2.99
CA ALA A 202 -8.59 -1.23 -2.44
C ALA A 202 -9.09 0.06 -3.12
N PRO A 203 -9.56 1.07 -2.37
CA PRO A 203 -9.89 2.36 -2.96
C PRO A 203 -8.61 3.07 -3.44
N PRO A 204 -8.67 3.87 -4.51
CA PRO A 204 -7.51 4.64 -4.97
C PRO A 204 -7.14 5.72 -3.94
N VAL A 205 -5.90 5.69 -3.47
CA VAL A 205 -5.36 6.59 -2.45
C VAL A 205 -4.33 7.56 -3.00
N THR A 206 -3.69 7.28 -4.15
CA THR A 206 -2.58 8.10 -4.67
C THR A 206 -2.98 9.19 -5.66
N ARG A 207 -4.24 9.21 -6.10
CA ARG A 207 -4.75 10.06 -7.21
C ARG A 207 -4.00 9.80 -8.53
N ASN A 208 -3.96 8.54 -8.97
CA ASN A 208 -3.32 8.08 -10.21
C ASN A 208 -1.81 8.37 -10.26
N ALA A 209 -1.11 8.21 -9.13
CA ALA A 209 0.33 8.37 -9.12
C ALA A 209 1.02 7.22 -9.87
N THR A 210 2.07 7.56 -10.61
CA THR A 210 2.95 6.60 -11.31
C THR A 210 4.39 6.67 -10.79
N HIS A 211 4.70 7.64 -9.94
CA HIS A 211 6.01 7.81 -9.34
C HIS A 211 5.89 8.12 -7.87
N TYR A 212 6.89 7.76 -7.10
CA TYR A 212 7.05 8.20 -5.73
C TYR A 212 8.53 8.22 -5.34
N HIS A 213 8.84 8.91 -4.26
CA HIS A 213 10.12 8.82 -3.58
C HIS A 213 9.90 9.02 -2.08
N THR A 214 10.91 8.69 -1.27
CA THR A 214 10.84 8.91 0.17
C THR A 214 11.05 10.39 0.49
N VAL A 215 10.46 10.88 1.58
CA VAL A 215 10.66 12.27 2.06
C VAL A 215 12.12 12.61 2.38
N ALA A 216 12.99 11.61 2.47
CA ALA A 216 14.39 11.73 2.84
C ALA A 216 15.31 12.13 1.66
N ILE A 217 14.81 12.12 0.42
CA ILE A 217 15.59 12.49 -0.77
C ILE A 217 14.83 13.49 -1.64
N ASP A 218 15.52 14.20 -2.53
CA ASP A 218 14.89 15.07 -3.53
C ASP A 218 15.47 14.76 -4.92
N PRO A 219 14.81 13.88 -5.70
CA PRO A 219 15.31 13.48 -7.00
C PRO A 219 15.01 14.52 -8.07
N HIS A 220 15.97 14.79 -8.96
CA HIS A 220 15.86 15.83 -10.01
C HIS A 220 14.60 15.73 -10.90
N TRP A 221 14.03 14.53 -11.08
CA TRP A 221 12.82 14.33 -11.87
C TRP A 221 11.55 14.82 -11.17
N SER A 222 11.57 14.99 -9.84
CA SER A 222 10.39 15.35 -9.02
C SER A 222 9.78 16.69 -9.45
N SER A 223 10.63 17.64 -9.83
CA SER A 223 10.24 18.99 -10.29
C SER A 223 9.50 18.98 -11.64
N SER A 224 9.64 17.93 -12.43
CA SER A 224 8.99 17.76 -13.73
C SER A 224 7.61 17.07 -13.65
N LEU A 225 7.18 16.70 -12.44
CA LEU A 225 5.95 15.96 -12.19
C LEU A 225 5.01 16.72 -11.24
N VAL A 226 3.73 16.35 -11.25
CA VAL A 226 2.74 16.92 -10.33
C VAL A 226 2.68 16.07 -9.08
N ARG A 227 3.05 16.65 -7.94
CA ARG A 227 2.87 16.03 -6.62
C ARG A 227 1.38 15.84 -6.33
N THR A 228 0.96 14.62 -5.98
CA THR A 228 -0.45 14.29 -5.74
C THR A 228 -0.78 14.21 -4.26
N ARG A 229 -0.01 13.42 -3.51
CA ARG A 229 -0.22 13.13 -2.08
C ARG A 229 1.11 12.78 -1.38
N THR A 230 1.08 12.85 -0.06
CA THR A 230 2.09 12.25 0.81
C THR A 230 1.38 11.26 1.72
N ILE A 231 1.84 10.01 1.73
CA ILE A 231 1.25 8.92 2.53
C ILE A 231 2.43 8.20 3.20
N GLY A 232 2.42 8.20 4.54
CA GLY A 232 3.58 7.75 5.31
C GLY A 232 4.85 8.51 4.91
N GLU A 233 5.93 7.78 4.68
CA GLU A 233 7.24 8.35 4.33
C GLU A 233 7.41 8.60 2.83
N HIS A 234 6.34 8.49 2.04
CA HIS A 234 6.38 8.58 0.58
C HIS A 234 5.63 9.80 0.03
N ILE A 235 6.25 10.47 -0.95
CA ILE A 235 5.63 11.53 -1.74
C ILE A 235 5.32 10.99 -3.13
N PHE A 236 4.05 11.08 -3.54
CA PHE A 236 3.52 10.50 -4.78
C PHE A 236 3.32 11.57 -5.86
N TYR A 237 3.51 11.16 -7.11
CA TYR A 237 3.51 12.02 -8.29
C TYR A 237 2.84 11.37 -9.49
N ARG A 238 2.28 12.20 -10.35
CA ARG A 238 1.77 11.81 -11.67
C ARG A 238 2.34 12.70 -12.77
N PHE A 239 2.18 12.26 -14.02
CA PHE A 239 2.46 13.13 -15.16
C PHE A 239 1.56 14.38 -15.15
N PRO A 240 2.11 15.54 -15.52
CA PRO A 240 1.32 16.75 -15.69
C PRO A 240 0.37 16.62 -16.88
N SER A 241 -0.82 17.19 -16.76
CA SER A 241 -1.66 17.48 -17.92
C SER A 241 -1.00 18.50 -18.83
N ARG A 242 -1.50 18.65 -20.07
CA ARG A 242 -0.96 19.65 -21.01
C ARG A 242 -0.96 21.07 -20.43
N ARG A 243 -2.00 21.42 -19.67
CA ARG A 243 -2.14 22.72 -19.02
C ARG A 243 -1.13 22.88 -17.89
N GLU A 244 -1.05 21.90 -16.99
CA GLU A 244 -0.11 21.94 -15.86
C GLU A 244 1.34 21.99 -16.36
N ARG A 245 1.67 21.24 -17.43
CA ARG A 245 3.01 21.29 -18.05
C ARG A 245 3.34 22.69 -18.54
N ALA A 246 2.40 23.33 -19.25
CA ALA A 246 2.59 24.70 -19.72
C ALA A 246 2.68 25.72 -18.58
N GLU A 247 2.06 25.46 -17.43
CA GLU A 247 2.21 26.26 -16.21
C GLU A 247 3.61 26.07 -15.60
N MET A 248 4.05 24.82 -15.41
CA MET A 248 5.37 24.50 -14.87
C MET A 248 6.53 25.05 -15.71
N GLU A 249 6.40 25.06 -17.05
CA GLU A 249 7.41 25.61 -17.96
C GLU A 249 7.54 27.14 -17.91
N ARG A 250 6.55 27.86 -17.38
CA ARG A 250 6.62 29.33 -17.22
C ARG A 250 7.28 29.78 -15.93
N ASP A 251 7.34 28.89 -14.95
CA ASP A 251 7.91 29.15 -13.63
C ASP A 251 9.40 28.74 -13.53
N LEU A 252 9.97 28.21 -14.63
CA LEU A 252 11.39 27.88 -14.83
C LEU A 252 12.16 29.03 -15.50
#